data_AF-A0A7C7EPK1-F1
#
_entry.id   AF-A0A7C7EPK1-F1
#
_cell.length_a   1.000
_cell.length_b   1.000
_cell.length_c   1.000
_cell.angle_alpha   90.00
_cell.angle_beta   90.00
_cell.angle_gamma   90.00
#
_symmetry.space_group_name_H-M   'P 1'
#
loop_
_entity.id
_entity.type
_entity.pdbx_description
1 polymer ?
#
loop_
_entity_poly.entity_id
_entity_poly.type
_entity_poly.pdbx_seq_one_letter_code
_entity_poly.pdbx_strand_id
1 'polypeptide(L)'
;MKHRFCCVLICCVLLFSMTLSAYAAGTTEYTLDELGMTVSMPSGYIVFTRDINDYDPNLATYGLTKDSMSSLMNERNIYLNGWDEDINQEVIITMIDSPLIDFNLYSDTTLSTMATSFESEYESAGVTVIKSEIYQHSQAKFLKIYISQPNGDSTAYGLQYYTVYADKAINITMQSYSGQITSSEEAILKSIVDSAIFDTAPQTAEADYTPTSSFTYTDTKTQATFTVPANWVETPLSEERESIDVKFTSLEEDGMSIMYGSFDVWSEMTASERSGYSRSDVDNSIFTKSDIADIFGLSSNDIKLVTYGGNEYYTATVTSSTDAYGLSFTVTITHMLLVNNGYMYWFQFSGASDNELYNDFESLLSSLKFATSDSKGALDNSSDLTSQFSFGNILLSLLVTIIVYSLPIIIYRYAVRKAPVDRNKAKKITIIYGICAFVVMSALIIAINGSGAAGGAILLWSYVNYRVLTGGTSKSSIISSQETIYDDPAIEAQGKETNNSFELLNEEEELSTQKTTCEQELFKKNPTAENEEMTDIQQEPEIMYCHKCGNKLLPGSLFCPKCGTQVPSKDRE
;
A
#
# COMPACT_ATOMS: atom_id res chain seq x y z
N MET A 1 51.26 14.44 44.50
CA MET A 1 51.69 14.62 43.09
C MET A 1 51.85 13.31 42.34
N LYS A 2 52.80 12.42 42.67
CA LYS A 2 53.17 11.23 41.84
C LYS A 2 52.00 10.44 41.23
N HIS A 3 50.97 10.05 42.00
CA HIS A 3 49.83 9.28 41.46
C HIS A 3 49.03 9.98 40.34
N ARG A 4 48.94 11.33 40.32
CA ARG A 4 48.24 12.03 39.23
C ARG A 4 49.01 12.01 37.90
N PHE A 5 50.32 11.79 37.92
CA PHE A 5 51.13 11.66 36.70
C PHE A 5 50.98 10.27 36.05
N CYS A 6 50.85 9.20 36.85
CA CYS A 6 50.68 7.85 36.32
C CYS A 6 49.37 7.68 35.54
N CYS A 7 48.25 8.22 36.03
CA CYS A 7 46.96 8.11 35.34
C CYS A 7 46.99 8.79 33.97
N VAL A 8 47.59 9.99 33.87
CA VAL A 8 47.72 10.70 32.58
C VAL A 8 48.60 9.91 31.61
N LEU A 9 49.74 9.37 32.05
CA LEU A 9 50.58 8.55 31.18
C LEU A 9 49.88 7.28 30.68
N ILE A 10 49.09 6.61 31.54
CA ILE A 10 48.34 5.41 31.17
C ILE A 10 47.24 5.75 30.15
N CYS A 11 46.52 6.86 30.32
CA CYS A 11 45.56 7.33 29.31
C CYS A 11 46.24 7.67 27.98
N CYS A 12 47.40 8.34 27.99
CA CYS A 12 48.14 8.65 26.76
C CYS A 12 48.68 7.39 26.05
N VAL A 13 49.09 6.36 26.80
CA VAL A 13 49.51 5.08 26.20
C VAL A 13 48.32 4.29 25.64
N LEU A 14 47.17 4.28 26.33
CA LEU A 14 45.95 3.65 25.83
C LEU A 14 45.39 4.33 24.58
N LEU A 15 45.49 5.66 24.49
CA LEU A 15 45.16 6.43 23.28
C LEU A 15 46.12 6.16 22.12
N PHE A 16 47.36 5.75 22.39
CA PHE A 16 48.33 5.33 21.36
C PHE A 16 48.29 3.83 21.03
N SER A 17 47.60 3.00 21.82
CA SER A 17 47.35 1.58 21.51
C SER A 17 46.00 1.33 20.84
N MET A 18 45.21 2.38 20.57
CA MET A 18 44.01 2.32 19.73
C MET A 18 44.25 2.82 18.29
N THR A 19 45.50 3.03 17.89
CA THR A 19 45.84 2.88 16.46
C THR A 19 45.69 1.39 16.12
N LEU A 20 44.48 1.02 15.68
CA LEU A 20 44.31 -0.15 14.84
C LEU A 20 45.41 -0.12 13.78
N SER A 21 45.99 -1.28 13.47
CA SER A 21 46.81 -1.41 12.27
C SER A 21 45.88 -1.25 11.08
N ALA A 22 45.67 -0.01 10.67
CA ALA A 22 45.23 0.32 9.33
C ALA A 22 46.31 -0.23 8.39
N TYR A 23 46.11 -1.49 8.00
CA TYR A 23 46.70 -1.99 6.77
C TYR A 23 46.22 -1.03 5.69
N ALA A 24 47.13 -0.15 5.24
CA ALA A 24 47.06 0.36 3.89
C ALA A 24 47.31 -0.84 2.98
N ALA A 25 46.29 -1.70 2.84
CA ALA A 25 46.15 -2.56 1.69
C ALA A 25 46.29 -1.66 0.46
N GLY A 26 47.00 -2.13 -0.56
CA GLY A 26 47.02 -1.38 -1.81
C GLY A 26 45.59 -1.23 -2.30
N THR A 27 45.29 -0.12 -2.96
CA THR A 27 44.12 -0.02 -3.81
C THR A 27 44.57 0.02 -5.25
N THR A 28 43.79 -0.60 -6.12
CA THR A 28 43.90 -0.45 -7.56
C THR A 28 42.69 0.35 -8.02
N GLU A 29 42.92 1.45 -8.73
CA GLU A 29 41.88 2.30 -9.31
C GLU A 29 41.40 1.70 -10.64
N TYR A 30 40.09 1.69 -10.84
CA TYR A 30 39.42 1.24 -12.06
C TYR A 30 38.47 2.34 -12.53
N THR A 31 38.76 2.94 -13.69
CA THR A 31 37.83 3.83 -14.39
C THR A 31 36.83 2.99 -15.19
N LEU A 32 35.55 3.32 -15.06
CA LEU A 32 34.42 2.66 -15.68
C LEU A 32 33.73 3.68 -16.61
N ASP A 33 34.32 3.93 -17.78
CA ASP A 33 33.92 5.00 -18.72
C ASP A 33 32.42 5.00 -19.04
N GLU A 34 31.79 3.82 -19.19
CA GLU A 34 30.35 3.68 -19.47
C GLU A 34 29.45 4.17 -18.31
N LEU A 35 29.96 4.19 -17.07
CA LEU A 35 29.27 4.67 -15.87
C LEU A 35 29.59 6.14 -15.56
N GLY A 36 30.62 6.72 -16.18
CA GLY A 36 31.14 8.05 -15.83
C GLY A 36 31.70 8.11 -14.39
N MET A 37 32.42 7.07 -13.97
CA MET A 37 33.00 6.99 -12.63
C MET A 37 34.35 6.25 -12.57
N THR A 38 35.13 6.52 -11.52
CA THR A 38 36.30 5.74 -11.10
C THR A 38 36.09 5.19 -9.68
N VAL A 39 36.58 3.99 -9.41
CA VAL A 39 36.45 3.31 -8.10
C VAL A 39 37.74 2.57 -7.73
N SER A 40 38.05 2.45 -6.44
CA SER A 40 39.18 1.65 -5.93
C SER A 40 38.73 0.29 -5.42
N MET A 41 39.41 -0.78 -5.85
CA MET A 41 39.29 -2.12 -5.25
C MET A 41 40.51 -2.42 -4.35
N PRO A 42 40.36 -3.16 -3.23
CA PRO A 42 41.49 -3.59 -2.40
C PRO A 42 42.39 -4.58 -3.14
N SER A 43 43.71 -4.51 -2.93
CA SER A 43 44.72 -5.29 -3.68
C SER A 43 44.75 -6.79 -3.40
N GLY A 44 43.84 -7.30 -2.55
CA GLY A 44 43.60 -8.74 -2.35
C GLY A 44 42.44 -9.29 -3.19
N TYR A 45 41.82 -8.44 -4.02
CA TYR A 45 40.79 -8.85 -4.98
C TYR A 45 41.42 -9.14 -6.35
N ILE A 46 41.01 -10.26 -6.95
CA ILE A 46 41.09 -10.45 -8.39
C ILE A 46 39.94 -9.66 -9.00
N VAL A 47 40.18 -8.88 -10.06
CA VAL A 47 39.18 -7.98 -10.64
C VAL A 47 39.19 -8.07 -12.16
N PHE A 48 38.00 -8.20 -12.75
CA PHE A 48 37.72 -8.14 -14.18
C PHE A 48 36.81 -6.95 -14.49
N THR A 49 37.23 -6.09 -15.42
CA THR A 49 36.36 -5.12 -16.09
C THR A 49 35.98 -5.63 -17.48
N ARG A 50 35.03 -4.98 -18.18
CA ARG A 50 34.57 -5.43 -19.51
C ARG A 50 35.69 -5.60 -20.54
N ASP A 51 36.71 -4.76 -20.51
CA ASP A 51 37.90 -4.81 -21.38
C ASP A 51 38.93 -5.88 -20.96
N ILE A 52 38.45 -7.10 -20.74
CA ILE A 52 39.27 -8.25 -20.31
C ILE A 52 40.43 -8.48 -21.29
N ASN A 53 41.65 -8.57 -20.76
CA ASN A 53 42.84 -8.88 -21.53
C ASN A 53 42.89 -10.37 -21.90
N ASP A 54 43.10 -10.68 -23.19
CA ASP A 54 43.23 -12.04 -23.74
C ASP A 54 44.28 -12.90 -23.00
N TYR A 55 45.26 -12.25 -22.35
CA TYR A 55 46.39 -12.86 -21.65
C TYR A 55 46.35 -12.65 -20.13
N ASP A 56 45.20 -12.29 -19.57
CA ASP A 56 45.07 -12.14 -18.11
C ASP A 56 45.34 -13.47 -17.38
N PRO A 57 46.33 -13.55 -16.46
CA PRO A 57 46.70 -14.80 -15.80
C PRO A 57 45.62 -15.32 -14.85
N ASN A 58 44.69 -14.47 -14.40
CA ASN A 58 43.61 -14.85 -13.50
C ASN A 58 42.57 -15.71 -14.23
N LEU A 59 42.31 -15.47 -15.52
CA LEU A 59 41.43 -16.31 -16.33
C LEU A 59 41.88 -17.78 -16.27
N ALA A 60 43.15 -18.03 -16.59
CA ALA A 60 43.74 -19.37 -16.57
C ALA A 60 43.80 -19.96 -15.15
N THR A 61 44.02 -19.13 -14.13
CA THR A 61 44.07 -19.54 -12.72
C THR A 61 42.72 -20.06 -12.23
N TYR A 62 41.63 -19.39 -12.57
CA TYR A 62 40.27 -19.76 -12.16
C TYR A 62 39.51 -20.61 -13.19
N GLY A 63 40.19 -21.08 -14.24
CA GLY A 63 39.62 -21.97 -15.27
C GLY A 63 38.62 -21.29 -16.22
N LEU A 64 38.62 -19.96 -16.27
CA LEU A 64 37.74 -19.14 -17.11
C LEU A 64 38.36 -18.92 -18.51
N THR A 65 37.51 -18.63 -19.49
CA THR A 65 37.95 -18.04 -20.77
C THR A 65 37.48 -16.60 -20.86
N LYS A 66 38.19 -15.77 -21.64
CA LYS A 66 37.73 -14.40 -21.94
C LYS A 66 36.31 -14.41 -22.47
N ASP A 67 36.01 -15.24 -23.47
CA ASP A 67 34.67 -15.34 -24.07
C ASP A 67 33.59 -15.62 -23.00
N SER A 68 33.84 -16.57 -22.09
CA SER A 68 32.87 -16.90 -21.02
C SER A 68 32.64 -15.74 -20.04
N MET A 69 33.69 -15.02 -19.66
CA MET A 69 33.60 -13.92 -18.71
C MET A 69 33.04 -12.65 -19.36
N SER A 70 33.43 -12.34 -20.59
CA SER A 70 32.86 -11.26 -21.39
C SER A 70 31.38 -11.50 -21.69
N SER A 71 30.95 -12.74 -22.01
CA SER A 71 29.52 -13.08 -22.13
C SER A 71 28.78 -12.81 -20.82
N LEU A 72 29.27 -13.36 -19.70
CA LEU A 72 28.66 -13.16 -18.38
C LEU A 72 28.50 -11.68 -18.02
N MET A 73 29.53 -10.87 -18.27
CA MET A 73 29.52 -9.45 -17.94
C MET A 73 28.58 -8.63 -18.84
N ASN A 74 28.49 -8.95 -20.14
CA ASN A 74 27.54 -8.29 -21.03
C ASN A 74 26.09 -8.71 -20.74
N GLU A 75 25.82 -10.01 -20.61
CA GLU A 75 24.47 -10.54 -20.37
C GLU A 75 23.84 -10.07 -19.05
N ARG A 76 24.67 -9.77 -18.04
CA ARG A 76 24.22 -9.32 -16.70
C ARG A 76 24.45 -7.83 -16.42
N ASN A 77 24.84 -7.05 -17.43
CA ASN A 77 25.18 -5.62 -17.27
C ASN A 77 26.21 -5.36 -16.15
N ILE A 78 27.23 -6.21 -16.05
CA ILE A 78 28.35 -6.06 -15.11
C ILE A 78 29.46 -5.26 -15.81
N TYR A 79 30.05 -4.32 -15.07
CA TYR A 79 31.13 -3.45 -15.54
C TYR A 79 32.44 -3.71 -14.78
N LEU A 80 32.33 -4.11 -13.52
CA LEU A 80 33.40 -4.64 -12.70
C LEU A 80 32.88 -5.86 -11.93
N ASN A 81 33.62 -6.97 -11.94
CA ASN A 81 33.46 -8.06 -10.99
C ASN A 81 34.81 -8.34 -10.33
N GLY A 82 34.85 -8.50 -9.00
CA GLY A 82 36.04 -9.00 -8.34
C GLY A 82 35.76 -9.76 -7.05
N TRP A 83 36.62 -10.73 -6.75
CA TRP A 83 36.51 -11.63 -5.60
C TRP A 83 37.83 -11.75 -4.85
N ASP A 84 37.77 -12.15 -3.57
CA ASP A 84 38.97 -12.52 -2.79
C ASP A 84 39.62 -13.81 -3.32
N GLU A 85 40.91 -14.04 -3.02
CA GLU A 85 41.67 -15.19 -3.57
C GLU A 85 40.97 -16.55 -3.38
N ASP A 86 40.28 -16.73 -2.25
CA ASP A 86 39.55 -17.94 -1.86
C ASP A 86 38.08 -18.00 -2.36
N ILE A 87 37.55 -16.92 -2.97
CA ILE A 87 36.15 -16.75 -3.42
C ILE A 87 35.12 -16.96 -2.27
N ASN A 88 35.39 -16.39 -1.10
CA ASN A 88 34.41 -16.27 -0.02
C ASN A 88 33.39 -15.16 -0.29
N GLN A 89 33.81 -14.12 -1.02
CA GLN A 89 33.04 -12.90 -1.28
C GLN A 89 33.26 -12.39 -2.71
N GLU A 90 32.18 -11.97 -3.36
CA GLU A 90 32.16 -11.40 -4.71
C GLU A 90 31.65 -9.96 -4.63
N VAL A 91 32.31 -9.01 -5.29
CA VAL A 91 31.88 -7.61 -5.43
C VAL A 91 31.60 -7.33 -6.90
N ILE A 92 30.34 -7.03 -7.21
CA ILE A 92 29.82 -6.77 -8.54
C ILE A 92 29.39 -5.32 -8.65
N ILE A 93 29.82 -4.62 -9.70
CA ILE A 93 29.29 -3.32 -10.10
C ILE A 93 28.46 -3.50 -11.38
N THR A 94 27.17 -3.19 -11.30
CA THR A 94 26.24 -3.21 -12.45
C THR A 94 25.65 -1.83 -12.73
N MET A 95 25.25 -1.60 -13.98
CA MET A 95 24.57 -0.38 -14.39
C MET A 95 23.53 -0.63 -15.48
N ILE A 96 22.36 0.00 -15.35
CA ILE A 96 21.37 0.17 -16.42
C ILE A 96 20.95 1.64 -16.52
N ASP A 97 20.49 2.08 -17.70
CA ASP A 97 19.90 3.42 -17.84
C ASP A 97 18.62 3.53 -17.00
N SER A 98 18.42 4.70 -16.39
CA SER A 98 17.35 4.98 -15.44
C SER A 98 16.37 6.04 -15.98
N PRO A 99 15.06 5.94 -15.68
CA PRO A 99 14.12 7.04 -15.92
C PRO A 99 14.25 8.17 -14.88
N LEU A 100 15.02 7.97 -13.80
CA LEU A 100 15.35 8.98 -12.79
C LEU A 100 16.69 9.63 -13.11
N ILE A 101 16.91 10.88 -12.68
CA ILE A 101 18.12 11.65 -13.03
C ILE A 101 19.25 11.45 -12.02
N ASP A 102 19.00 11.74 -10.74
CA ASP A 102 19.98 11.68 -9.66
C ASP A 102 19.24 11.53 -8.31
N PHE A 103 19.67 10.61 -7.44
CA PHE A 103 19.11 10.43 -6.08
C PHE A 103 19.36 11.64 -5.16
N ASN A 104 20.35 12.48 -5.43
CA ASN A 104 20.57 13.73 -4.71
C ASN A 104 19.41 14.75 -4.85
N LEU A 105 18.52 14.57 -5.83
CA LEU A 105 17.33 15.41 -6.03
C LEU A 105 16.15 15.07 -5.10
N TYR A 106 16.25 14.00 -4.30
CA TYR A 106 15.14 13.47 -3.49
C TYR A 106 15.43 13.54 -1.98
N SER A 107 14.37 13.70 -1.19
CA SER A 107 14.43 13.59 0.28
C SER A 107 14.72 12.17 0.74
N ASP A 108 15.27 12.04 1.94
CA ASP A 108 15.59 10.74 2.54
C ASP A 108 14.31 9.94 2.84
N THR A 109 13.20 10.60 3.21
CA THR A 109 11.86 9.99 3.27
C THR A 109 11.39 9.46 1.90
N THR A 110 11.58 10.20 0.81
CA THR A 110 11.18 9.75 -0.53
C THR A 110 12.02 8.55 -0.98
N LEU A 111 13.33 8.61 -0.79
CA LEU A 111 14.25 7.51 -1.11
C LEU A 111 13.96 6.27 -0.25
N SER A 112 13.70 6.43 1.04
CA SER A 112 13.35 5.33 1.95
C SER A 112 12.02 4.67 1.55
N THR A 113 11.01 5.47 1.21
CA THR A 113 9.72 4.97 0.71
C THR A 113 9.90 4.19 -0.59
N MET A 114 10.69 4.72 -1.53
CA MET A 114 11.06 4.03 -2.77
C MET A 114 11.83 2.73 -2.51
N ALA A 115 12.71 2.67 -1.51
CA ALA A 115 13.45 1.45 -1.18
C ALA A 115 12.53 0.27 -0.83
N THR A 116 11.39 0.53 -0.16
CA THR A 116 10.39 -0.51 0.15
C THR A 116 9.70 -1.06 -1.10
N SER A 117 9.58 -0.26 -2.16
CA SER A 117 8.92 -0.69 -3.40
C SER A 117 9.67 -1.80 -4.16
N PHE A 118 10.98 -1.92 -3.92
CA PHE A 118 11.80 -2.99 -4.50
C PHE A 118 11.64 -4.33 -3.77
N GLU A 119 11.02 -4.39 -2.58
CA GLU A 119 10.89 -5.64 -1.80
C GLU A 119 10.17 -6.74 -2.60
N SER A 120 9.12 -6.37 -3.35
CA SER A 120 8.38 -7.31 -4.22
C SER A 120 9.15 -7.69 -5.50
N GLU A 121 10.01 -6.80 -6.01
CA GLU A 121 10.90 -7.12 -7.14
C GLU A 121 11.98 -8.12 -6.70
N TYR A 122 12.62 -7.90 -5.55
CA TYR A 122 13.55 -8.86 -4.94
C TYR A 122 12.86 -10.21 -4.63
N GLU A 123 11.66 -10.20 -4.01
CA GLU A 123 10.92 -11.44 -3.73
C GLU A 123 10.64 -12.22 -5.03
N SER A 124 10.27 -11.52 -6.12
CA SER A 124 10.04 -12.15 -7.42
C SER A 124 11.29 -12.81 -8.03
N ALA A 125 12.48 -12.33 -7.66
CA ALA A 125 13.77 -12.90 -8.03
C ALA A 125 14.26 -14.00 -7.05
N GLY A 126 13.51 -14.29 -5.97
CA GLY A 126 13.90 -15.24 -4.92
C GLY A 126 14.88 -14.65 -3.89
N VAL A 127 14.97 -13.32 -3.80
CA VAL A 127 15.82 -12.57 -2.88
C VAL A 127 14.94 -11.96 -1.77
N THR A 128 15.39 -12.02 -0.52
CA THR A 128 14.71 -11.40 0.62
C THR A 128 15.47 -10.15 1.06
N VAL A 129 14.78 -9.00 1.12
CA VAL A 129 15.31 -7.79 1.77
C VAL A 129 15.26 -7.96 3.28
N ILE A 130 16.36 -7.68 3.96
CA ILE A 130 16.51 -7.79 5.43
C ILE A 130 16.28 -6.43 6.10
N LYS A 131 16.87 -5.38 5.51
CA LYS A 131 16.64 -3.96 5.83
C LYS A 131 17.20 -3.07 4.72
N SER A 132 16.76 -1.82 4.68
CA SER A 132 17.34 -0.74 3.89
C SER A 132 17.65 0.48 4.77
N GLU A 133 18.64 1.28 4.38
CA GLU A 133 19.00 2.55 5.03
C GLU A 133 19.59 3.52 4.01
N ILE A 134 19.46 4.83 4.23
CA ILE A 134 20.09 5.84 3.36
C ILE A 134 21.57 5.96 3.71
N TYR A 135 22.43 6.00 2.69
CA TYR A 135 23.84 6.28 2.83
C TYR A 135 24.24 7.52 2.02
N GLN A 136 24.65 8.58 2.72
CA GLN A 136 25.17 9.80 2.11
C GLN A 136 26.66 9.65 1.78
N HIS A 137 26.98 9.52 0.50
CA HIS A 137 28.33 9.66 -0.04
C HIS A 137 28.63 11.13 -0.38
N SER A 138 29.89 11.47 -0.67
CA SER A 138 30.37 12.83 -0.97
C SER A 138 29.81 13.43 -2.26
N GLN A 139 29.40 12.59 -3.21
CA GLN A 139 28.76 12.99 -4.49
C GLN A 139 27.35 12.42 -4.70
N ALA A 140 26.88 11.47 -3.88
CA ALA A 140 25.65 10.74 -4.18
C ALA A 140 24.91 10.30 -2.92
N LYS A 141 23.60 10.10 -3.02
CA LYS A 141 22.82 9.30 -2.07
C LYS A 141 22.71 7.87 -2.59
N PHE A 142 22.96 6.91 -1.71
CA PHE A 142 22.78 5.48 -1.98
C PHE A 142 21.68 4.91 -1.08
N LEU A 143 20.86 4.02 -1.64
CA LEU A 143 20.09 3.05 -0.89
C LEU A 143 21.02 1.90 -0.52
N LYS A 144 21.32 1.75 0.77
CA LYS A 144 22.12 0.65 1.31
C LYS A 144 21.17 -0.46 1.74
N ILE A 145 21.11 -1.54 0.96
CA ILE A 145 20.14 -2.64 1.08
C ILE A 145 20.88 -3.90 1.53
N TYR A 146 20.40 -4.54 2.59
CA TYR A 146 20.89 -5.83 3.06
C TYR A 146 19.95 -6.91 2.55
N ILE A 147 20.48 -7.95 1.92
CA ILE A 147 19.71 -9.00 1.25
C ILE A 147 20.18 -10.41 1.64
N SER A 148 19.32 -11.40 1.43
CA SER A 148 19.68 -12.83 1.47
C SER A 148 18.96 -13.61 0.37
N GLN A 149 19.57 -14.69 -0.10
CA GLN A 149 19.02 -15.54 -1.16
C GLN A 149 19.40 -17.02 -0.96
N PRO A 150 18.57 -17.98 -1.40
CA PRO A 150 18.93 -19.40 -1.40
C PRO A 150 20.18 -19.66 -2.27
N ASN A 151 21.11 -20.46 -1.75
CA ASN A 151 22.32 -20.88 -2.46
C ASN A 151 22.56 -22.38 -2.23
N GLY A 152 21.87 -23.22 -3.01
CA GLY A 152 21.82 -24.67 -2.76
C GLY A 152 21.19 -24.97 -1.40
N ASP A 153 21.86 -25.80 -0.59
CA ASP A 153 21.46 -26.11 0.79
C ASP A 153 21.85 -25.00 1.80
N SER A 154 22.32 -23.84 1.33
CA SER A 154 22.80 -22.72 2.15
C SER A 154 22.08 -21.40 1.82
N THR A 155 22.45 -20.32 2.51
CA THR A 155 21.96 -18.96 2.26
C THR A 155 23.15 -18.06 1.98
N ALA A 156 23.20 -17.47 0.78
CA ALA A 156 24.11 -16.37 0.51
C ALA A 156 23.49 -15.08 1.05
N TYR A 157 24.33 -14.21 1.61
CA TYR A 157 23.92 -12.88 2.06
C TYR A 157 24.60 -11.82 1.20
N GLY A 158 23.95 -10.67 1.04
CA GLY A 158 24.49 -9.56 0.29
C GLY A 158 24.30 -8.22 0.97
N LEU A 159 25.18 -7.29 0.61
CA LEU A 159 25.05 -5.87 0.92
C LEU A 159 25.21 -5.10 -0.38
N GLN A 160 24.25 -4.22 -0.66
CA GLN A 160 24.14 -3.51 -1.92
C GLN A 160 24.05 -2.02 -1.66
N TYR A 161 24.85 -1.24 -2.37
CA TYR A 161 24.72 0.21 -2.44
C TYR A 161 24.17 0.55 -3.83
N TYR A 162 22.89 0.87 -3.89
CA TYR A 162 22.18 1.26 -5.11
C TYR A 162 22.03 2.77 -5.18
N THR A 163 22.41 3.39 -6.28
CA THR A 163 22.15 4.81 -6.57
C THR A 163 21.58 4.98 -7.98
N VAL A 164 20.84 6.06 -8.21
CA VAL A 164 20.77 6.65 -9.54
C VAL A 164 21.61 7.91 -9.54
N TYR A 165 22.54 8.02 -10.48
CA TYR A 165 23.37 9.20 -10.65
C TYR A 165 23.59 9.45 -12.14
N ALA A 166 23.40 10.69 -12.60
CA ALA A 166 23.48 11.10 -14.00
C ALA A 166 22.82 10.09 -14.97
N ASP A 167 21.50 9.90 -14.82
CA ASP A 167 20.64 8.98 -15.58
C ASP A 167 20.97 7.47 -15.49
N LYS A 168 21.83 7.05 -14.55
CA LYS A 168 22.31 5.66 -14.47
C LYS A 168 22.02 5.02 -13.13
N ALA A 169 21.25 3.94 -13.15
CA ALA A 169 20.96 3.07 -12.01
C ALA A 169 22.15 2.14 -11.78
N ILE A 170 23.01 2.50 -10.83
CA ILE A 170 24.29 1.85 -10.52
C ILE A 170 24.17 1.08 -9.20
N ASN A 171 24.56 -0.19 -9.22
CA ASN A 171 24.62 -1.03 -8.02
C ASN A 171 26.07 -1.42 -7.74
N ILE A 172 26.51 -1.22 -6.50
CA ILE A 172 27.77 -1.75 -5.98
C ILE A 172 27.41 -2.78 -4.92
N THR A 173 27.46 -4.06 -5.28
CA THR A 173 26.92 -5.17 -4.47
C THR A 173 28.01 -6.15 -4.07
N MET A 174 28.14 -6.42 -2.79
CA MET A 174 28.87 -7.57 -2.26
C MET A 174 27.91 -8.75 -2.03
N GLN A 175 28.31 -9.94 -2.43
CA GLN A 175 27.77 -11.22 -1.94
C GLN A 175 28.81 -11.89 -1.04
N SER A 176 28.39 -12.52 0.06
CA SER A 176 29.20 -13.42 0.86
C SER A 176 28.62 -14.82 0.84
N TYR A 177 29.48 -15.78 0.51
CA TYR A 177 29.20 -17.22 0.55
C TYR A 177 29.65 -17.86 1.87
N SER A 178 30.35 -17.10 2.73
CA SER A 178 30.84 -17.56 4.03
C SER A 178 29.79 -17.48 5.16
N GLY A 179 28.76 -16.64 5.01
CA GLY A 179 27.71 -16.46 6.00
C GLY A 179 27.02 -15.10 5.89
N GLN A 180 26.54 -14.58 7.03
CA GLN A 180 26.02 -13.22 7.13
C GLN A 180 27.14 -12.18 7.00
N ILE A 181 26.86 -11.09 6.29
CA ILE A 181 27.78 -9.94 6.13
C ILE A 181 28.28 -9.48 7.51
N THR A 182 29.57 -9.65 7.76
CA THR A 182 30.23 -9.17 8.97
C THR A 182 30.53 -7.68 8.89
N SER A 183 30.81 -7.05 10.03
CA SER A 183 31.28 -5.66 10.08
C SER A 183 32.62 -5.43 9.37
N SER A 184 33.36 -6.49 9.01
CA SER A 184 34.59 -6.37 8.21
C SER A 184 34.26 -6.31 6.71
N GLU A 185 33.38 -7.19 6.23
CA GLU A 185 32.86 -7.18 4.85
C GLU A 185 32.11 -5.87 4.55
N GLU A 186 31.25 -5.42 5.48
CA GLU A 186 30.57 -4.12 5.38
C GLU A 186 31.57 -2.95 5.30
N ALA A 187 32.65 -2.97 6.10
CA ALA A 187 33.68 -1.95 6.05
C ALA A 187 34.48 -1.97 4.74
N ILE A 188 34.72 -3.16 4.16
CA ILE A 188 35.36 -3.30 2.85
C ILE A 188 34.46 -2.71 1.75
N LEU A 189 33.20 -3.12 1.66
CA LEU A 189 32.29 -2.59 0.64
C LEU A 189 32.09 -1.09 0.80
N LYS A 190 31.94 -0.59 2.04
CA LYS A 190 31.87 0.84 2.32
C LYS A 190 33.13 1.58 1.82
N SER A 191 34.32 1.01 1.98
CA SER A 191 35.57 1.63 1.49
C SER A 191 35.65 1.70 -0.04
N ILE A 192 35.06 0.71 -0.74
CA ILE A 192 34.91 0.73 -2.20
C ILE A 192 33.94 1.84 -2.60
N VAL A 193 32.78 1.93 -1.96
CA VAL A 193 31.77 2.98 -2.22
C VAL A 193 32.29 4.39 -1.90
N ASP A 194 33.03 4.57 -0.81
CA ASP A 194 33.67 5.85 -0.44
C ASP A 194 34.81 6.26 -1.37
N SER A 195 35.29 5.34 -2.21
CA SER A 195 36.29 5.62 -3.25
C SER A 195 35.69 5.92 -4.62
N ALA A 196 34.36 5.86 -4.75
CA ALA A 196 33.64 6.16 -5.98
C ALA A 196 33.70 7.66 -6.28
N ILE A 197 34.42 8.04 -7.33
CA ILE A 197 34.45 9.41 -7.86
C ILE A 197 33.67 9.42 -9.17
N PHE A 198 32.63 10.24 -9.25
CA PHE A 198 31.86 10.43 -10.48
C PHE A 198 32.37 11.63 -11.28
N ASP A 199 32.40 11.53 -12.61
CA ASP A 199 33.00 12.51 -13.52
C ASP A 199 32.24 13.84 -13.58
N THR A 200 30.92 13.81 -13.34
CA THR A 200 30.08 15.00 -13.22
C THR A 200 30.02 15.48 -11.78
N ALA A 201 29.87 16.79 -11.60
CA ALA A 201 29.60 17.37 -10.27
C ALA A 201 28.24 16.89 -9.75
N PRO A 202 28.09 16.65 -8.43
CA PRO A 202 26.83 16.19 -7.85
C PRO A 202 25.72 17.19 -8.14
N GLN A 203 24.54 16.70 -8.52
CA GLN A 203 23.35 17.55 -8.48
C GLN A 203 22.99 17.77 -7.02
N THR A 204 22.38 18.92 -6.74
CA THR A 204 21.81 19.23 -5.45
C THR A 204 20.37 19.64 -5.72
N ALA A 205 19.42 19.15 -4.93
CA ALA A 205 18.11 19.80 -4.86
C ALA A 205 18.32 21.25 -4.42
N GLU A 206 18.17 22.22 -5.33
CA GLU A 206 18.03 23.61 -4.90
C GLU A 206 16.77 23.71 -4.05
N ALA A 207 16.86 24.43 -2.93
CA ALA A 207 15.71 24.70 -2.06
C ALA A 207 14.77 25.72 -2.73
N ASP A 208 14.06 25.29 -3.79
CA ASP A 208 13.09 26.09 -4.56
C ASP A 208 11.75 26.25 -3.80
N TYR A 209 11.86 26.49 -2.49
CA TYR A 209 10.75 26.87 -1.64
C TYR A 209 11.03 28.25 -1.04
N THR A 210 9.99 29.08 -0.94
CA THR A 210 10.06 30.32 -0.17
C THR A 210 9.71 30.01 1.29
N PRO A 211 10.60 30.22 2.27
CA PRO A 211 10.32 29.89 3.66
C PRO A 211 9.05 30.58 4.18
N THR A 212 8.15 29.82 4.80
CA THR A 212 6.86 30.32 5.29
C THR A 212 6.90 30.57 6.79
N SER A 213 6.22 31.63 7.24
CA SER A 213 6.00 31.85 8.68
C SER A 213 4.88 30.93 9.19
N SER A 214 5.01 30.48 10.44
CA SER A 214 3.95 29.74 11.13
C SER A 214 2.63 30.52 11.13
N PHE A 215 1.52 29.79 11.00
CA PHE A 215 0.18 30.36 10.90
C PHE A 215 -0.83 29.61 11.76
N THR A 216 -1.96 30.25 12.09
CA THR A 216 -3.02 29.59 12.87
C THR A 216 -4.06 28.99 11.92
N TYR A 217 -4.19 27.66 11.94
CA TYR A 217 -5.35 26.98 11.38
C TYR A 217 -6.55 27.11 12.34
N THR A 218 -7.75 27.23 11.78
CA THR A 218 -9.01 27.25 12.53
C THR A 218 -9.98 26.28 11.88
N ASP A 219 -10.38 25.26 12.63
CA ASP A 219 -11.37 24.29 12.20
C ASP A 219 -12.75 24.96 12.10
N THR A 220 -13.35 24.93 10.90
CA THR A 220 -14.67 25.54 10.65
C THR A 220 -15.81 24.86 11.41
N LYS A 221 -15.73 23.55 11.67
CA LYS A 221 -16.74 22.75 12.37
C LYS A 221 -16.71 22.99 13.88
N THR A 222 -15.52 22.85 14.48
CA THR A 222 -15.35 22.83 15.95
C THR A 222 -14.94 24.18 16.54
N GLN A 223 -14.44 25.10 15.70
CA GLN A 223 -13.75 26.33 16.12
C GLN A 223 -12.51 26.06 17.00
N ALA A 224 -11.95 24.85 16.96
CA ALA A 224 -10.63 24.57 17.51
C ALA A 224 -9.54 25.25 16.67
N THR A 225 -8.47 25.67 17.34
CA THR A 225 -7.35 26.40 16.72
C THR A 225 -6.02 25.79 17.10
N PHE A 226 -5.10 25.70 16.14
CA PHE A 226 -3.72 25.29 16.36
C PHE A 226 -2.79 26.06 15.43
N THR A 227 -1.53 26.21 15.85
CA THR A 227 -0.46 26.83 15.08
C THR A 227 0.21 25.75 14.24
N VAL A 228 0.10 25.88 12.92
CA VAL A 228 0.92 25.16 11.95
C VAL A 228 2.32 25.80 11.96
N PRO A 229 3.41 25.02 12.10
CA PRO A 229 4.77 25.55 12.17
C PRO A 229 5.23 26.26 10.88
N ALA A 230 6.43 26.85 10.95
CA ALA A 230 7.07 27.46 9.78
C ALA A 230 7.41 26.39 8.75
N ASN A 231 7.54 26.76 7.47
CA ASN A 231 7.88 25.85 6.36
C ASN A 231 6.88 24.71 6.08
N TRP A 232 5.74 24.64 6.78
CA TRP A 232 4.59 23.82 6.38
C TRP A 232 3.59 24.64 5.56
N VAL A 233 2.93 24.00 4.59
CA VAL A 233 1.90 24.61 3.74
C VAL A 233 0.67 23.72 3.60
N GLU A 234 -0.52 24.33 3.62
CA GLU A 234 -1.77 23.63 3.32
C GLU A 234 -1.80 23.20 1.85
N THR A 235 -2.01 21.91 1.57
CA THR A 235 -2.13 21.38 0.21
C THR A 235 -3.40 20.56 0.03
N PRO A 236 -4.06 20.64 -1.15
CA PRO A 236 -5.28 19.89 -1.41
C PRO A 236 -5.12 18.39 -1.15
N LEU A 237 -6.15 17.79 -0.56
CA LEU A 237 -6.32 16.33 -0.56
C LEU A 237 -6.49 15.87 -2.03
N SER A 238 -5.89 14.73 -2.37
CA SER A 238 -5.98 14.15 -3.72
C SER A 238 -7.39 13.66 -4.07
N GLU A 239 -8.15 13.29 -3.04
CA GLU A 239 -9.53 12.80 -3.08
C GLU A 239 -10.26 13.30 -1.83
N GLU A 240 -11.58 13.42 -1.87
CA GLU A 240 -12.38 13.71 -0.66
C GLU A 240 -12.26 12.53 0.32
N ARG A 241 -11.89 12.81 1.58
CA ARG A 241 -11.75 11.81 2.64
C ARG A 241 -12.72 12.12 3.77
N GLU A 242 -13.58 11.17 4.11
CA GLU A 242 -14.68 11.31 5.10
C GLU A 242 -14.20 11.76 6.50
N SER A 243 -12.94 11.46 6.83
CA SER A 243 -12.34 11.67 8.16
C SER A 243 -11.13 12.63 8.19
N ILE A 244 -10.80 13.31 7.09
CA ILE A 244 -9.68 14.28 7.02
C ILE A 244 -10.17 15.60 6.45
N ASP A 245 -10.05 16.67 7.24
CA ASP A 245 -10.49 18.03 6.90
C ASP A 245 -9.39 18.84 6.19
N VAL A 246 -8.11 18.58 6.50
CA VAL A 246 -6.98 19.32 5.92
C VAL A 246 -5.70 18.48 5.92
N LYS A 247 -4.80 18.79 5.00
CA LYS A 247 -3.43 18.28 4.94
C LYS A 247 -2.46 19.44 4.81
N PHE A 248 -1.40 19.39 5.60
CA PHE A 248 -0.21 20.21 5.47
C PHE A 248 0.94 19.33 4.95
N THR A 249 1.82 19.89 4.13
CA THR A 249 3.05 19.25 3.66
C THR A 249 4.24 20.13 4.00
N SER A 250 5.38 19.50 4.31
CA SER A 250 6.63 20.22 4.53
C SER A 250 7.15 20.79 3.21
N LEU A 251 7.83 21.94 3.29
CA LEU A 251 8.68 22.50 2.24
C LEU A 251 10.15 22.09 2.41
N GLU A 252 10.53 21.61 3.60
CA GLU A 252 11.91 21.21 3.94
C GLU A 252 12.21 19.74 3.63
N GLU A 253 11.20 18.86 3.68
CA GLU A 253 11.35 17.44 3.37
C GLU A 253 10.18 16.92 2.52
N ASP A 254 10.45 16.61 1.25
CA ASP A 254 9.48 15.97 0.35
C ASP A 254 8.95 14.65 0.93
N GLY A 255 7.66 14.40 0.71
CA GLY A 255 6.95 13.25 1.27
C GLY A 255 6.39 13.49 2.68
N MET A 256 6.90 14.45 3.44
CA MET A 256 6.43 14.71 4.81
C MET A 256 5.11 15.48 4.85
N SER A 257 4.15 14.97 5.63
CA SER A 257 2.80 15.49 5.75
C SER A 257 2.24 15.39 7.17
N ILE A 258 1.44 16.39 7.54
CA ILE A 258 0.56 16.38 8.72
C ILE A 258 -0.87 16.45 8.21
N MET A 259 -1.74 15.54 8.64
CA MET A 259 -3.17 15.58 8.32
C MET A 259 -3.99 15.79 9.59
N TYR A 260 -5.11 16.52 9.47
CA TYR A 260 -6.04 16.77 10.57
C TYR A 260 -7.48 16.52 10.11
N GLY A 261 -8.30 15.96 11.00
CA GLY A 261 -9.74 15.81 10.81
C GLY A 261 -10.50 15.85 12.13
N SER A 262 -11.76 16.27 12.04
CA SER A 262 -12.69 16.38 13.17
C SER A 262 -13.99 15.62 12.91
N PHE A 263 -14.43 14.85 13.90
CA PHE A 263 -15.59 13.95 13.79
C PHE A 263 -16.55 14.13 14.97
N ASP A 264 -17.85 14.27 14.69
CA ASP A 264 -18.88 14.50 15.72
C ASP A 264 -19.40 13.19 16.33
N VAL A 265 -18.57 12.57 17.18
CA VAL A 265 -18.91 11.36 17.94
C VAL A 265 -20.27 11.49 18.63
N TRP A 266 -20.55 12.65 19.25
CA TRP A 266 -21.81 12.88 19.93
C TRP A 266 -23.00 12.80 18.97
N SER A 267 -22.91 13.34 17.74
CA SER A 267 -23.97 13.30 16.73
C SER A 267 -24.24 11.90 16.16
N GLU A 268 -23.27 10.99 16.21
CA GLU A 268 -23.45 9.59 15.80
C GLU A 268 -24.01 8.67 16.90
N MET A 269 -23.74 8.97 18.18
CA MET A 269 -24.28 8.20 19.32
C MET A 269 -25.82 8.11 19.29
N THR A 270 -26.37 6.91 19.55
CA THR A 270 -27.82 6.73 19.64
C THR A 270 -28.42 7.48 20.84
N ALA A 271 -29.74 7.72 20.80
CA ALA A 271 -30.47 8.29 21.94
C ALA A 271 -30.35 7.46 23.24
N SER A 272 -30.06 6.16 23.11
CA SER A 272 -29.76 5.24 24.21
C SER A 272 -28.36 5.50 24.81
N GLU A 273 -27.34 5.70 23.99
CA GLU A 273 -25.96 5.94 24.46
C GLU A 273 -25.79 7.35 25.04
N ARG A 274 -26.51 8.34 24.49
CA ARG A 274 -26.61 9.69 25.08
C ARG A 274 -27.40 9.75 26.40
N SER A 275 -28.06 8.66 26.82
CA SER A 275 -29.02 8.68 27.93
C SER A 275 -28.33 8.83 29.30
N GLY A 276 -28.29 10.07 29.80
CA GLY A 276 -27.70 10.42 31.10
C GLY A 276 -26.38 11.18 30.99
N TYR A 277 -25.86 11.35 29.78
CA TYR A 277 -24.69 12.18 29.47
C TYR A 277 -25.11 13.47 28.79
N SER A 278 -24.25 14.48 28.86
CA SER A 278 -24.26 15.68 28.03
C SER A 278 -23.13 15.63 27.00
N ARG A 279 -23.18 16.50 25.99
CA ARG A 279 -22.11 16.59 24.97
C ARG A 279 -20.73 16.86 25.56
N SER A 280 -20.66 17.60 26.66
CA SER A 280 -19.41 17.88 27.38
C SER A 280 -18.83 16.69 28.15
N ASP A 281 -19.64 15.66 28.43
CA ASP A 281 -19.20 14.46 29.15
C ASP A 281 -18.62 13.38 28.20
N VAL A 282 -18.61 13.65 26.89
CA VAL A 282 -17.90 12.85 25.88
C VAL A 282 -16.55 13.50 25.61
N ASP A 283 -15.55 13.05 26.36
CA ASP A 283 -14.13 13.43 26.26
C ASP A 283 -13.21 12.18 26.26
N ASN A 284 -11.89 12.34 26.38
CA ASN A 284 -10.92 11.23 26.44
C ASN A 284 -11.28 10.11 27.43
N SER A 285 -12.00 10.41 28.52
CA SER A 285 -12.24 9.50 29.63
C SER A 285 -13.35 8.47 29.39
N ILE A 286 -14.19 8.67 28.37
CA ILE A 286 -15.21 7.69 27.97
C ILE A 286 -14.63 6.56 27.10
N PHE A 287 -13.46 6.78 26.50
CA PHE A 287 -12.72 5.80 25.71
C PHE A 287 -11.70 5.06 26.57
N THR A 288 -11.42 3.81 26.24
CA THR A 288 -10.26 3.06 26.74
C THR A 288 -9.23 2.87 25.63
N LYS A 289 -8.04 2.39 25.99
CA LYS A 289 -7.05 1.92 25.01
C LYS A 289 -7.54 0.78 24.12
N SER A 290 -8.59 0.04 24.51
CA SER A 290 -9.17 -0.99 23.64
C SER A 290 -9.99 -0.35 22.53
N ASP A 291 -10.86 0.60 22.87
CA ASP A 291 -11.74 1.26 21.90
C ASP A 291 -10.92 2.04 20.85
N ILE A 292 -9.81 2.67 21.26
CA ILE A 292 -8.89 3.33 20.33
C ILE A 292 -8.03 2.33 19.52
N ALA A 293 -7.71 1.16 20.09
CA ALA A 293 -7.05 0.10 19.33
C ALA A 293 -7.97 -0.49 18.25
N ASP A 294 -9.26 -0.68 18.55
CA ASP A 294 -10.27 -1.13 17.60
C ASP A 294 -10.47 -0.11 16.45
N ILE A 295 -10.36 1.20 16.73
CA ILE A 295 -10.38 2.26 15.70
C ILE A 295 -9.16 2.18 14.76
N PHE A 296 -7.97 1.86 15.28
CA PHE A 296 -6.74 1.75 14.46
C PHE A 296 -6.48 0.32 13.91
N GLY A 297 -7.25 -0.69 14.33
CA GLY A 297 -7.01 -2.09 13.98
C GLY A 297 -5.80 -2.74 14.67
N LEU A 298 -5.45 -2.28 15.88
CA LEU A 298 -4.21 -2.63 16.61
C LEU A 298 -4.48 -3.43 17.90
N SER A 299 -3.43 -3.75 18.67
CA SER A 299 -3.57 -4.18 20.06
C SER A 299 -3.66 -2.98 21.01
N SER A 300 -4.43 -3.13 22.09
CA SER A 300 -4.49 -2.13 23.18
C SER A 300 -3.16 -1.93 23.93
N ASN A 301 -2.19 -2.82 23.71
CA ASN A 301 -0.80 -2.67 24.16
C ASN A 301 0.00 -1.65 23.32
N ASP A 302 -0.35 -1.50 22.04
CA ASP A 302 0.37 -0.63 21.10
C ASP A 302 -0.02 0.85 21.30
N ILE A 303 -1.23 1.07 21.81
CA ILE A 303 -1.76 2.39 22.16
C ILE A 303 -1.04 2.96 23.38
N LYS A 304 -0.42 4.13 23.21
CA LYS A 304 0.22 4.92 24.26
C LYS A 304 -0.65 6.12 24.62
N LEU A 305 -0.39 6.73 25.77
CA LEU A 305 -0.89 8.05 26.15
C LEU A 305 0.29 9.00 26.23
N VAL A 306 0.15 10.19 25.65
CA VAL A 306 1.14 11.27 25.63
C VAL A 306 0.46 12.61 25.90
N THR A 307 1.22 13.64 26.29
CA THR A 307 0.65 14.93 26.70
C THR A 307 1.37 16.09 26.03
N TYR A 308 0.64 16.87 25.23
CA TYR A 308 1.13 18.04 24.50
C TYR A 308 0.23 19.24 24.80
N GLY A 309 0.82 20.40 25.13
CA GLY A 309 0.06 21.62 25.45
C GLY A 309 -0.82 21.56 26.72
N GLY A 310 -0.78 20.45 27.46
CA GLY A 310 -1.71 20.13 28.55
C GLY A 310 -2.91 19.28 28.13
N ASN A 311 -3.07 18.99 26.83
CA ASN A 311 -4.02 18.01 26.31
C ASN A 311 -3.38 16.61 26.33
N GLU A 312 -4.16 15.58 26.67
CA GLU A 312 -3.72 14.18 26.57
C GLU A 312 -4.19 13.57 25.24
N TYR A 313 -3.34 12.76 24.60
CA TYR A 313 -3.61 12.12 23.32
C TYR A 313 -3.36 10.62 23.44
N TYR A 314 -4.29 9.83 22.89
CA TYR A 314 -4.02 8.46 22.50
C TYR A 314 -3.14 8.47 21.25
N THR A 315 -2.07 7.67 21.24
CA THR A 315 -1.16 7.59 20.09
C THR A 315 -0.73 6.18 19.75
N ALA A 316 -0.56 5.93 18.46
CA ALA A 316 -0.01 4.71 17.90
C ALA A 316 0.77 5.06 16.63
N THR A 317 1.81 4.27 16.33
CA THR A 317 2.53 4.33 15.06
C THR A 317 2.17 3.08 14.27
N VAL A 318 1.65 3.28 13.06
CA VAL A 318 1.21 2.23 12.14
C VAL A 318 2.13 2.23 10.94
N THR A 319 2.69 1.06 10.61
CA THR A 319 3.43 0.83 9.38
C THR A 319 2.57 -0.05 8.48
N SER A 320 2.23 0.45 7.29
CA SER A 320 1.28 -0.20 6.37
C SER A 320 1.81 -0.20 4.93
N SER A 321 1.61 -1.32 4.24
CA SER A 321 1.84 -1.41 2.79
C SER A 321 0.64 -0.84 2.03
N THR A 322 0.91 -0.09 0.96
CA THR A 322 -0.10 0.46 0.04
C THR A 322 0.33 0.23 -1.42
N ASP A 323 -0.56 -0.34 -2.23
CA ASP A 323 -0.28 -0.59 -3.65
C ASP A 323 -0.57 0.66 -4.50
N ALA A 324 0.43 1.15 -5.22
CA ALA A 324 0.30 2.26 -6.17
C ALA A 324 1.12 1.99 -7.44
N TYR A 325 0.57 2.31 -8.61
CA TYR A 325 1.23 2.15 -9.92
C TYR A 325 1.72 0.73 -10.29
N GLY A 326 1.36 -0.29 -9.49
CA GLY A 326 1.83 -1.67 -9.65
C GLY A 326 2.96 -2.07 -8.69
N LEU A 327 3.39 -1.17 -7.80
CA LEU A 327 4.37 -1.38 -6.75
C LEU A 327 3.70 -1.28 -5.36
N SER A 328 4.24 -1.99 -4.38
CA SER A 328 3.78 -1.97 -2.99
C SER A 328 4.73 -1.12 -2.15
N PHE A 329 4.25 -0.01 -1.57
CA PHE A 329 5.06 0.91 -0.78
C PHE A 329 4.71 0.77 0.70
N THR A 330 5.70 0.59 1.57
CA THR A 330 5.51 0.59 3.01
C THR A 330 5.67 2.02 3.55
N VAL A 331 4.60 2.55 4.17
CA VAL A 331 4.58 3.88 4.79
C VAL A 331 4.36 3.76 6.29
N THR A 332 5.00 4.63 7.07
CA THR A 332 4.83 4.72 8.52
C THR A 332 4.10 6.01 8.87
N ILE A 333 3.06 5.91 9.70
CA ILE A 333 2.21 7.03 10.13
C ILE A 333 2.04 6.98 11.65
N THR A 334 2.35 8.08 12.34
CA THR A 334 1.98 8.28 13.75
C THR A 334 0.65 8.99 13.85
N HIS A 335 -0.32 8.34 14.49
CA HIS A 335 -1.63 8.89 14.80
C HIS A 335 -1.65 9.50 16.20
N MET A 336 -2.35 10.62 16.34
CA MET A 336 -2.64 11.29 17.61
C MET A 336 -4.13 11.59 17.66
N LEU A 337 -4.82 11.05 18.66
CA LEU A 337 -6.27 11.12 18.80
C LEU A 337 -6.64 11.62 20.19
N LEU A 338 -7.54 12.60 20.25
CA LEU A 338 -8.19 13.02 21.48
C LEU A 338 -9.70 13.19 21.26
N VAL A 339 -10.47 13.22 22.34
CA VAL A 339 -11.90 13.55 22.31
C VAL A 339 -12.18 14.68 23.30
N ASN A 340 -12.89 15.71 22.86
CA ASN A 340 -13.29 16.85 23.68
C ASN A 340 -14.67 17.37 23.24
N ASN A 341 -15.59 17.53 24.20
CA ASN A 341 -16.92 18.11 23.99
C ASN A 341 -17.70 17.46 22.82
N GLY A 342 -17.68 16.12 22.78
CA GLY A 342 -18.38 15.31 21.78
C GLY A 342 -17.74 15.27 20.40
N TYR A 343 -16.59 15.93 20.20
CA TYR A 343 -15.79 15.84 18.98
C TYR A 343 -14.54 15.01 19.21
N MET A 344 -14.24 14.11 18.28
CA MET A 344 -12.94 13.46 18.15
C MET A 344 -12.07 14.29 17.20
N TYR A 345 -10.84 14.55 17.61
CA TYR A 345 -9.84 15.27 16.83
C TYR A 345 -8.72 14.28 16.50
N TRP A 346 -8.52 14.03 15.22
CA TRP A 346 -7.53 13.08 14.73
C TRP A 346 -6.45 13.82 13.94
N PHE A 347 -5.21 13.71 14.41
CA PHE A 347 -4.03 14.19 13.73
C PHE A 347 -3.21 12.98 13.26
N GLN A 348 -2.55 13.11 12.12
CA GLN A 348 -1.66 12.11 11.54
C GLN A 348 -0.37 12.79 11.11
N PHE A 349 0.77 12.13 11.31
CA PHE A 349 2.09 12.56 10.81
C PHE A 349 2.71 11.40 10.02
N SER A 350 3.16 11.64 8.80
CA SER A 350 3.75 10.61 7.93
C SER A 350 5.21 10.31 8.31
N GLY A 351 5.39 9.73 9.50
CA GLY A 351 6.68 9.31 10.04
C GLY A 351 6.50 8.77 11.46
N ALA A 352 7.61 8.63 12.19
CA ALA A 352 7.63 8.30 13.61
C ALA A 352 8.46 9.31 14.41
N SER A 353 8.62 9.09 15.72
CA SER A 353 9.26 10.01 16.67
C SER A 353 10.79 10.15 16.53
N ASP A 354 11.36 9.59 15.47
CA ASP A 354 12.76 9.61 15.08
C ASP A 354 13.03 10.44 13.80
N ASN A 355 11.99 10.84 13.05
CA ASN A 355 12.13 11.84 11.98
C ASN A 355 12.37 13.25 12.55
N GLU A 356 13.24 14.03 11.91
CA GLU A 356 13.69 15.33 12.42
C GLU A 356 12.54 16.36 12.59
N LEU A 357 11.54 16.31 11.71
CA LEU A 357 10.36 17.18 11.72
C LEU A 357 9.27 16.74 12.72
N TYR A 358 9.47 15.67 13.49
CA TYR A 358 8.49 15.26 14.51
C TYR A 358 8.28 16.34 15.60
N ASN A 359 9.32 17.14 15.88
CA ASN A 359 9.25 18.27 16.83
C ASN A 359 8.22 19.34 16.42
N ASP A 360 8.00 19.52 15.11
CA ASP A 360 7.00 20.42 14.57
C ASP A 360 5.58 19.89 14.79
N PHE A 361 5.40 18.56 14.66
CA PHE A 361 4.15 17.90 15.00
C PHE A 361 3.84 18.01 16.49
N GLU A 362 4.81 17.78 17.39
CA GLU A 362 4.65 18.01 18.83
C GLU A 362 4.31 19.47 19.16
N SER A 363 4.90 20.42 18.43
CA SER A 363 4.65 21.86 18.58
C SER A 363 3.24 22.25 18.14
N LEU A 364 2.77 21.69 17.02
CA LEU A 364 1.40 21.85 16.53
C LEU A 364 0.39 21.32 17.54
N LEU A 365 0.56 20.07 18.01
CA LEU A 365 -0.29 19.47 19.04
C LEU A 365 -0.28 20.30 20.33
N SER A 366 0.90 20.77 20.75
CA SER A 366 1.07 21.61 21.95
C SER A 366 0.41 22.99 21.87
N SER A 367 0.04 23.44 20.67
CA SER A 367 -0.61 24.73 20.45
C SER A 367 -2.14 24.67 20.47
N LEU A 368 -2.72 23.46 20.45
CA LEU A 368 -4.15 23.20 20.26
C LEU A 368 -5.03 23.78 21.38
N LYS A 369 -6.04 24.57 20.97
CA LYS A 369 -7.02 25.22 21.85
C LYS A 369 -8.43 25.02 21.32
N PHE A 370 -9.30 24.46 22.16
CA PHE A 370 -10.74 24.37 21.90
C PHE A 370 -11.43 25.71 22.17
N ALA A 371 -12.56 25.96 21.49
CA ALA A 371 -13.36 27.16 21.72
C ALA A 371 -13.93 27.17 23.16
N THR A 372 -13.53 28.14 23.98
CA THR A 372 -14.05 28.27 25.35
C THR A 372 -15.53 28.67 25.33
N SER A 373 -16.27 28.33 26.40
CA SER A 373 -17.70 28.66 26.48
C SER A 373 -18.00 30.17 26.50
N ASP A 374 -17.03 31.03 26.80
CA ASP A 374 -17.20 32.49 26.73
C ASP A 374 -17.28 33.00 25.27
N SER A 375 -16.77 32.23 24.30
CA SER A 375 -16.93 32.48 22.85
C SER A 375 -18.38 32.37 22.36
N LYS A 376 -19.30 31.82 23.18
CA LYS A 376 -20.73 31.67 22.83
C LYS A 376 -21.44 32.99 22.53
N GLY A 377 -20.88 34.13 22.96
CA GLY A 377 -21.40 35.47 22.68
C GLY A 377 -21.50 35.87 21.19
N ALA A 378 -20.92 35.09 20.27
CA ALA A 378 -20.96 35.36 18.82
C ALA A 378 -21.74 34.32 17.99
N LEU A 379 -22.02 33.12 18.51
CA LEU A 379 -22.57 32.00 17.74
C LEU A 379 -23.70 31.22 18.42
N ASP A 380 -24.38 31.77 19.43
CA ASP A 380 -25.69 31.24 19.85
C ASP A 380 -26.85 31.69 18.93
N ASN A 381 -26.62 31.59 17.61
CA ASN A 381 -27.68 31.57 16.59
C ASN A 381 -28.09 30.10 16.30
N SER A 382 -28.22 29.31 17.37
CA SER A 382 -28.80 27.95 17.34
C SER A 382 -30.25 27.93 16.81
N SER A 383 -30.87 29.10 16.73
CA SER A 383 -32.15 29.41 16.09
C SER A 383 -32.18 29.36 14.56
N ASP A 384 -31.05 29.24 13.84
CA ASP A 384 -31.04 29.29 12.35
C ASP A 384 -30.35 28.11 11.64
N LEU A 385 -30.05 27.01 12.35
CA LEU A 385 -29.84 25.68 11.75
C LEU A 385 -31.05 24.76 11.95
N THR A 386 -31.81 24.98 13.04
CA THR A 386 -33.12 24.37 13.27
C THR A 386 -34.21 24.90 12.31
N SER A 387 -33.98 26.04 11.66
CA SER A 387 -34.80 26.57 10.56
C SER A 387 -34.67 25.73 9.28
N GLN A 388 -33.47 25.22 8.97
CA GLN A 388 -33.21 24.38 7.80
C GLN A 388 -33.53 22.91 8.06
N PHE A 389 -33.20 22.37 9.24
CA PHE A 389 -33.59 21.02 9.67
C PHE A 389 -34.88 20.98 10.50
N SER A 390 -35.86 21.79 10.14
CA SER A 390 -37.24 21.56 10.55
C SER A 390 -37.67 20.16 10.09
N PHE A 391 -38.36 19.42 10.98
CA PHE A 391 -39.03 18.16 10.61
C PHE A 391 -40.00 18.36 9.42
N GLY A 392 -40.52 19.59 9.28
CA GLY A 392 -41.31 20.02 8.13
C GLY A 392 -40.53 20.10 6.81
N ASN A 393 -39.22 20.38 6.81
CA ASN A 393 -38.41 20.44 5.59
C ASN A 393 -38.02 19.05 5.09
N ILE A 394 -37.69 18.11 6.00
CA ILE A 394 -37.51 16.69 5.65
C ILE A 394 -38.84 16.09 5.18
N LEU A 395 -39.94 16.39 5.89
CA LEU A 395 -41.27 15.94 5.47
C LEU A 395 -41.69 16.57 4.13
N LEU A 396 -41.33 17.82 3.85
CA LEU A 396 -41.60 18.51 2.59
C LEU A 396 -40.75 17.96 1.44
N SER A 397 -39.46 17.67 1.64
CA SER A 397 -38.62 17.07 0.60
C SER A 397 -39.03 15.61 0.30
N LEU A 398 -39.42 14.85 1.33
CA LEU A 398 -40.05 13.53 1.16
C LEU A 398 -41.40 13.64 0.44
N LEU A 399 -42.23 14.63 0.78
CA LEU A 399 -43.55 14.85 0.17
C LEU A 399 -43.43 15.32 -1.28
N VAL A 400 -42.48 16.21 -1.61
CA VAL A 400 -42.18 16.64 -2.97
C VAL A 400 -41.64 15.47 -3.80
N THR A 401 -40.72 14.66 -3.26
CA THR A 401 -40.23 13.47 -3.98
C THR A 401 -41.32 12.41 -4.15
N ILE A 402 -42.21 12.21 -3.18
CA ILE A 402 -43.41 11.36 -3.36
C ILE A 402 -44.34 11.94 -4.44
N ILE A 403 -44.58 13.25 -4.46
CA ILE A 403 -45.43 13.92 -5.46
C ILE A 403 -44.84 13.77 -6.88
N VAL A 404 -43.53 13.96 -7.06
CA VAL A 404 -42.91 13.95 -8.39
C VAL A 404 -42.54 12.54 -8.87
N TYR A 405 -42.07 11.65 -7.98
CA TYR A 405 -41.66 10.30 -8.39
C TYR A 405 -42.76 9.24 -8.28
N SER A 406 -43.71 9.32 -7.34
CA SER A 406 -44.64 8.21 -7.07
C SER A 406 -46.13 8.52 -7.18
N LEU A 407 -46.59 9.74 -6.90
CA LEU A 407 -48.02 10.06 -6.89
C LEU A 407 -48.70 9.80 -8.26
N PRO A 408 -48.13 10.17 -9.42
CA PRO A 408 -48.75 9.86 -10.71
C PRO A 408 -48.75 8.36 -11.05
N ILE A 409 -47.78 7.59 -10.54
CA ILE A 409 -47.75 6.12 -10.66
C ILE A 409 -48.84 5.47 -9.79
N ILE A 410 -49.04 5.98 -8.57
CA ILE A 410 -50.13 5.58 -7.67
C ILE A 410 -51.49 5.90 -8.31
N ILE A 411 -51.68 7.12 -8.82
CA ILE A 411 -52.90 7.54 -9.54
C ILE A 411 -53.13 6.66 -10.77
N TYR A 412 -52.11 6.41 -11.59
CA TYR A 412 -52.22 5.54 -12.76
C TYR A 412 -52.71 4.13 -12.39
N ARG A 413 -52.15 3.50 -11.35
CA ARG A 413 -52.61 2.16 -10.94
C ARG A 413 -53.98 2.17 -10.29
N TYR A 414 -54.23 3.05 -9.32
CA TYR A 414 -55.38 2.95 -8.42
C TYR A 414 -56.59 3.79 -8.86
N ALA A 415 -56.41 4.91 -9.56
CA ALA A 415 -57.50 5.72 -10.07
C ALA A 415 -57.84 5.40 -11.54
N VAL A 416 -56.82 5.27 -12.40
CA VAL A 416 -57.03 5.06 -13.86
C VAL A 416 -57.20 3.59 -14.21
N ARG A 417 -56.20 2.75 -13.92
CA ARG A 417 -56.15 1.34 -14.34
C ARG A 417 -56.98 0.39 -13.46
N LYS A 418 -57.05 0.69 -12.15
CA LYS A 418 -57.74 -0.07 -11.10
C LYS A 418 -57.36 -1.56 -10.99
N ALA A 419 -56.21 -1.95 -11.54
CA ALA A 419 -55.74 -3.33 -11.60
C ALA A 419 -54.20 -3.40 -11.64
N PRO A 420 -53.57 -4.50 -11.17
CA PRO A 420 -52.12 -4.69 -11.24
C PRO A 420 -51.56 -4.57 -12.68
N VAL A 421 -50.27 -4.24 -12.76
CA VAL A 421 -49.51 -4.25 -14.01
C VAL A 421 -48.68 -5.52 -14.10
N ASP A 422 -48.73 -6.18 -15.27
CA ASP A 422 -47.78 -7.23 -15.64
C ASP A 422 -46.33 -6.78 -15.39
N ARG A 423 -45.47 -7.68 -14.92
CA ARG A 423 -44.08 -7.37 -14.52
C ARG A 423 -43.26 -6.75 -15.66
N ASN A 424 -43.45 -7.19 -16.90
CA ASN A 424 -42.70 -6.68 -18.04
C ASN A 424 -43.20 -5.30 -18.49
N LYS A 425 -44.51 -5.07 -18.47
CA LYS A 425 -45.12 -3.74 -18.68
C LYS A 425 -44.77 -2.77 -17.54
N ALA A 426 -44.73 -3.24 -16.29
CA ALA A 426 -44.38 -2.44 -15.12
C ALA A 426 -42.94 -1.93 -15.21
N LYS A 427 -41.95 -2.80 -15.51
CA LYS A 427 -40.55 -2.39 -15.73
C LYS A 427 -40.43 -1.25 -16.75
N LYS A 428 -41.10 -1.37 -17.90
CA LYS A 428 -41.07 -0.34 -18.95
C LYS A 428 -41.69 0.99 -18.49
N ILE A 429 -42.83 0.95 -17.82
CA ILE A 429 -43.49 2.15 -17.27
C ILE A 429 -42.58 2.82 -16.22
N THR A 430 -42.01 2.06 -15.28
CA THR A 430 -41.11 2.58 -14.25
C THR A 430 -39.88 3.26 -14.84
N ILE A 431 -39.21 2.65 -15.83
CA ILE A 431 -37.99 3.21 -16.44
C ILE A 431 -38.31 4.51 -17.18
N ILE A 432 -39.33 4.51 -18.05
CA ILE A 432 -39.74 5.70 -18.81
C ILE A 432 -40.14 6.82 -17.86
N TYR A 433 -40.93 6.51 -16.83
CA TYR A 433 -41.38 7.50 -15.86
C TYR A 433 -40.24 8.03 -14.98
N GLY A 434 -39.30 7.17 -14.57
CA GLY A 434 -38.12 7.56 -13.80
C GLY A 434 -37.22 8.56 -14.54
N ILE A 435 -37.04 8.38 -15.86
CA ILE A 435 -36.34 9.34 -16.72
C ILE A 435 -37.10 10.68 -16.78
N CYS A 436 -38.41 10.66 -17.00
CA CYS A 436 -39.22 11.88 -17.01
C CYS A 436 -39.18 12.63 -15.67
N ALA A 437 -39.32 11.91 -14.55
CA ALA A 437 -39.27 12.47 -13.21
C ALA A 437 -37.88 13.03 -12.87
N PHE A 438 -36.79 12.38 -13.32
CA PHE A 438 -35.43 12.90 -13.18
C PHE A 438 -35.22 14.20 -13.96
N VAL A 439 -35.71 14.30 -15.20
CA VAL A 439 -35.62 15.54 -16.00
C VAL A 439 -36.40 16.67 -15.32
N VAL A 440 -37.62 16.39 -14.82
CA VAL A 440 -38.44 17.38 -14.09
C VAL A 440 -37.76 17.82 -12.77
N MET A 441 -37.23 16.90 -11.98
CA MET A 441 -36.51 17.22 -10.75
C MET A 441 -35.20 17.96 -11.01
N SER A 442 -34.45 17.62 -12.07
CA SER A 442 -33.21 18.33 -12.42
C SER A 442 -33.52 19.76 -12.88
N ALA A 443 -34.58 19.96 -13.67
CA ALA A 443 -35.04 21.30 -14.03
C ALA A 443 -35.50 22.12 -12.80
N LEU A 444 -36.18 21.51 -11.84
CA LEU A 444 -36.53 22.15 -10.57
C LEU A 444 -35.29 22.52 -9.73
N ILE A 445 -34.32 21.61 -9.60
CA ILE A 445 -33.08 21.85 -8.84
C ILE A 445 -32.26 22.97 -9.49
N ILE A 446 -32.10 22.97 -10.82
CA ILE A 446 -31.42 24.05 -11.55
C ILE A 446 -32.15 25.39 -11.37
N ALA A 447 -33.49 25.40 -11.38
CA ALA A 447 -34.29 26.61 -11.20
C ALA A 447 -34.28 27.19 -9.77
N ILE A 448 -33.86 26.41 -8.76
CA ILE A 448 -33.82 26.84 -7.35
C ILE A 448 -32.38 27.06 -6.87
N ASN A 449 -31.44 26.17 -7.25
CA ASN A 449 -30.07 26.11 -6.73
C ASN A 449 -28.98 26.41 -7.79
N GLY A 450 -29.35 26.67 -9.06
CA GLY A 450 -28.40 26.98 -10.14
C GLY A 450 -27.70 25.76 -10.76
N SER A 451 -27.30 24.76 -9.97
CA SER A 451 -26.76 23.49 -10.47
C SER A 451 -27.04 22.31 -9.52
N GLY A 452 -27.02 21.08 -10.06
CA GLY A 452 -27.20 19.84 -9.30
C GLY A 452 -27.99 18.76 -10.05
N ALA A 453 -27.76 17.48 -9.71
CA ALA A 453 -28.41 16.34 -10.35
C ALA A 453 -28.84 15.27 -9.32
N ALA A 454 -30.14 14.98 -9.25
CA ALA A 454 -30.72 14.05 -8.26
C ALA A 454 -30.59 12.56 -8.66
N GLY A 455 -29.36 12.05 -8.76
CA GLY A 455 -29.08 10.68 -9.23
C GLY A 455 -29.62 9.55 -8.32
N GLY A 456 -29.21 9.53 -7.04
CA GLY A 456 -29.47 8.40 -6.13
C GLY A 456 -30.95 8.10 -5.88
N ALA A 457 -31.79 9.13 -5.80
CA ALA A 457 -33.23 8.99 -5.51
C ALA A 457 -33.98 8.18 -6.59
N ILE A 458 -33.51 8.18 -7.84
CA ILE A 458 -34.19 7.53 -8.98
C ILE A 458 -34.29 6.02 -8.76
N LEU A 459 -33.23 5.38 -8.24
CA LEU A 459 -33.17 3.93 -8.08
C LEU A 459 -34.14 3.45 -6.99
N LEU A 460 -34.14 4.14 -5.84
CA LEU A 460 -35.06 3.88 -4.73
C LEU A 460 -36.53 4.05 -5.17
N TRP A 461 -36.88 5.20 -5.74
CA TRP A 461 -38.26 5.44 -6.18
C TRP A 461 -38.66 4.57 -7.36
N SER A 462 -37.73 4.14 -8.23
CA SER A 462 -38.01 3.14 -9.27
C SER A 462 -38.38 1.78 -8.67
N TYR A 463 -37.66 1.32 -7.65
CA TYR A 463 -38.02 0.09 -6.94
C TYR A 463 -39.39 0.20 -6.27
N VAL A 464 -39.65 1.30 -5.55
CA VAL A 464 -40.96 1.58 -4.92
C VAL A 464 -42.06 1.59 -5.98
N ASN A 465 -41.90 2.34 -7.07
CA ASN A 465 -42.85 2.41 -8.18
C ASN A 465 -43.10 1.04 -8.84
N TYR A 466 -42.08 0.21 -9.03
CA TYR A 466 -42.23 -1.12 -9.60
C TYR A 466 -43.06 -2.05 -8.68
N ARG A 467 -42.80 -2.03 -7.36
CA ARG A 467 -43.62 -2.73 -6.35
C ARG A 467 -45.05 -2.18 -6.33
N VAL A 468 -45.18 -0.85 -6.42
CA VAL A 468 -46.43 -0.09 -6.50
C VAL A 468 -47.12 -0.24 -7.86
N LEU A 469 -46.54 -0.87 -8.88
CA LEU A 469 -47.23 -1.26 -10.12
C LEU A 469 -47.62 -2.75 -10.15
N THR A 470 -46.79 -3.62 -9.57
CA THR A 470 -46.94 -5.09 -9.66
C THR A 470 -47.69 -5.74 -8.49
N GLY A 471 -47.91 -5.03 -7.38
CA GLY A 471 -48.60 -5.58 -6.20
C GLY A 471 -50.10 -5.84 -6.38
N GLY A 472 -50.66 -6.64 -5.47
CA GLY A 472 -52.07 -7.04 -5.46
C GLY A 472 -52.37 -8.24 -6.36
N THR A 473 -53.36 -9.04 -5.99
CA THR A 473 -53.77 -10.23 -6.75
C THR A 473 -54.44 -9.84 -8.07
N SER A 474 -54.01 -10.46 -9.16
CA SER A 474 -54.66 -10.30 -10.46
C SER A 474 -56.02 -10.98 -10.44
N LYS A 475 -57.10 -10.24 -10.66
CA LYS A 475 -58.48 -10.74 -10.67
C LYS A 475 -58.81 -11.45 -12.01
N SER A 476 -57.98 -12.44 -12.37
CA SER A 476 -57.93 -13.09 -13.68
C SER A 476 -57.75 -14.62 -13.61
N SER A 477 -58.07 -15.24 -12.46
CA SER A 477 -58.11 -16.69 -12.27
C SER A 477 -59.35 -17.14 -11.47
N ILE A 478 -60.44 -16.35 -11.51
CA ILE A 478 -61.74 -16.68 -10.94
C ILE A 478 -62.82 -16.23 -11.94
N ILE A 479 -63.05 -17.09 -12.95
CA ILE A 479 -64.28 -17.32 -13.74
C ILE A 479 -63.93 -18.48 -14.70
N SER A 480 -63.99 -19.68 -14.15
CA SER A 480 -64.15 -20.97 -14.84
C SER A 480 -64.53 -21.98 -13.75
N SER A 481 -65.34 -22.98 -14.08
CA SER A 481 -65.90 -23.98 -13.14
C SER A 481 -66.43 -23.39 -11.81
N GLN A 482 -67.66 -22.92 -11.85
CA GLN A 482 -68.56 -23.01 -10.69
C GLN A 482 -69.17 -24.44 -10.66
N GLU A 483 -69.96 -24.76 -9.63
CA GLU A 483 -70.65 -26.07 -9.40
C GLU A 483 -69.75 -27.18 -8.79
N THR A 484 -70.16 -27.97 -7.77
CA THR A 484 -71.37 -27.91 -6.90
C THR A 484 -71.21 -28.75 -5.61
N ILE A 485 -71.92 -28.34 -4.53
CA ILE A 485 -72.65 -29.19 -3.53
C ILE A 485 -71.89 -30.02 -2.46
N TYR A 486 -72.12 -29.65 -1.18
CA TYR A 486 -72.23 -30.46 0.07
C TYR A 486 -70.97 -31.25 0.55
N ASP A 487 -70.71 -31.51 1.86
CA ASP A 487 -71.35 -31.11 3.13
C ASP A 487 -70.33 -31.13 4.31
N ASP A 488 -70.73 -30.66 5.50
CA ASP A 488 -70.02 -30.72 6.81
C ASP A 488 -70.14 -32.16 7.46
N PRO A 489 -69.44 -32.57 8.54
CA PRO A 489 -68.46 -31.90 9.41
C PRO A 489 -67.17 -32.71 9.71
N ALA A 490 -66.36 -32.23 10.67
CA ALA A 490 -65.16 -32.93 11.18
C ALA A 490 -65.45 -34.02 12.24
N ILE A 491 -64.59 -35.04 12.33
CA ILE A 491 -64.27 -35.84 13.55
C ILE A 491 -62.99 -36.69 13.32
N GLU A 492 -62.42 -37.23 14.40
CA GLU A 492 -61.10 -37.87 14.49
C GLU A 492 -61.04 -39.38 14.13
N ALA A 493 -59.81 -39.94 14.15
CA ALA A 493 -59.42 -41.32 14.53
C ALA A 493 -59.07 -42.40 13.45
N GLN A 494 -57.77 -42.76 13.46
CA GLN A 494 -57.15 -44.12 13.37
C GLN A 494 -57.18 -44.97 12.08
N GLY A 495 -56.00 -45.57 11.75
CA GLY A 495 -55.76 -46.61 10.72
C GLY A 495 -54.82 -46.14 9.60
N LYS A 496 -53.54 -46.52 9.52
CA LYS A 496 -52.94 -47.80 9.03
C LYS A 496 -53.51 -48.26 7.68
N GLU A 497 -52.74 -48.62 6.65
CA GLU A 497 -51.27 -48.70 6.42
C GLU A 497 -51.04 -48.91 4.89
N THR A 498 -49.89 -48.72 4.23
CA THR A 498 -48.46 -48.55 4.61
C THR A 498 -47.93 -47.17 4.04
N ASN A 499 -46.75 -46.87 3.45
CA ASN A 499 -45.56 -47.62 3.03
C ASN A 499 -44.30 -46.71 2.81
N ASN A 500 -43.16 -47.32 2.49
CA ASN A 500 -41.87 -46.75 2.04
C ASN A 500 -41.19 -45.72 2.99
N SER A 501 -40.37 -46.24 3.90
CA SER A 501 -39.33 -45.55 4.64
C SER A 501 -37.94 -45.72 4.00
N PHE A 502 -37.03 -44.78 4.27
CA PHE A 502 -35.65 -45.10 4.67
C PHE A 502 -35.09 -43.97 5.55
N GLU A 503 -34.02 -44.27 6.29
CA GLU A 503 -33.58 -43.50 7.46
C GLU A 503 -32.18 -42.87 7.28
N LEU A 504 -31.59 -42.36 8.37
CA LEU A 504 -30.46 -41.43 8.40
C LEU A 504 -29.39 -41.91 9.39
N LEU A 505 -28.11 -41.54 9.17
CA LEU A 505 -26.96 -41.70 10.11
C LEU A 505 -26.46 -43.17 10.30
N ASN A 506 -25.24 -43.48 10.81
CA ASN A 506 -24.13 -42.64 11.32
C ASN A 506 -22.72 -43.31 11.19
N GLU A 507 -21.68 -42.47 11.28
CA GLU A 507 -20.35 -42.63 11.97
C GLU A 507 -19.29 -43.76 11.73
N GLU A 508 -18.05 -43.36 12.08
CA GLU A 508 -16.86 -44.09 12.58
C GLU A 508 -15.72 -44.70 11.69
N GLU A 509 -14.52 -44.62 12.29
CA GLU A 509 -13.11 -44.86 11.94
C GLU A 509 -12.72 -46.16 11.17
N GLU A 510 -11.52 -46.33 10.55
CA GLU A 510 -10.17 -46.23 11.14
C GLU A 510 -8.99 -46.10 10.09
N LEU A 511 -7.76 -46.52 10.45
CA LEU A 511 -6.45 -46.09 9.94
C LEU A 511 -5.61 -47.24 9.32
N SER A 512 -4.71 -46.99 8.34
CA SER A 512 -3.31 -47.54 8.27
C SER A 512 -2.53 -47.39 6.95
N THR A 513 -1.25 -46.92 7.05
CA THR A 513 -0.04 -47.23 6.21
C THR A 513 -0.07 -47.00 4.68
N GLN A 514 1.04 -46.73 3.95
CA GLN A 514 2.51 -46.82 4.13
C GLN A 514 3.16 -45.71 3.24
N LYS A 515 4.21 -44.94 3.58
CA LYS A 515 5.66 -45.25 3.72
C LYS A 515 6.27 -46.00 2.51
N THR A 516 7.42 -45.63 1.90
CA THR A 516 8.54 -44.72 2.28
C THR A 516 9.40 -44.30 1.04
N THR A 517 10.34 -43.35 1.26
CA THR A 517 11.64 -43.14 0.56
C THR A 517 11.72 -42.55 -0.86
N CYS A 518 12.54 -41.50 -0.98
CA CYS A 518 13.37 -41.17 -2.14
C CYS A 518 14.79 -41.72 -1.88
N GLU A 519 15.53 -42.15 -2.90
CA GLU A 519 17.00 -41.97 -3.01
C GLU A 519 17.59 -42.44 -4.37
N GLN A 520 18.60 -41.71 -4.84
CA GLN A 520 19.81 -42.10 -5.59
C GLN A 520 19.82 -43.30 -6.58
N GLU A 521 20.21 -43.01 -7.84
CA GLU A 521 21.40 -43.60 -8.49
C GLU A 521 21.75 -42.75 -9.73
N LEU A 522 23.03 -42.34 -9.86
CA LEU A 522 23.55 -41.59 -11.01
C LEU A 522 24.91 -42.21 -11.40
N PHE A 523 25.23 -42.22 -12.69
CA PHE A 523 26.44 -42.80 -13.33
C PHE A 523 26.59 -44.33 -13.37
N LYS A 524 26.40 -44.91 -14.57
CA LYS A 524 27.37 -45.86 -15.18
C LYS A 524 27.58 -45.52 -16.68
N LYS A 525 28.80 -45.73 -17.18
CA LYS A 525 29.39 -45.17 -18.42
C LYS A 525 28.89 -45.75 -19.76
N ASN A 526 28.91 -44.89 -20.80
CA ASN A 526 29.45 -45.02 -22.18
C ASN A 526 30.08 -46.37 -22.65
N PRO A 527 30.14 -46.70 -23.97
CA PRO A 527 30.26 -45.75 -25.12
C PRO A 527 29.52 -46.12 -26.45
N THR A 528 29.82 -45.36 -27.53
CA THR A 528 29.68 -45.67 -28.98
C THR A 528 28.27 -45.78 -29.60
N ALA A 529 27.99 -45.37 -30.85
CA ALA A 529 28.81 -44.69 -31.89
C ALA A 529 27.92 -43.98 -32.97
N GLU A 530 28.59 -43.25 -33.87
CA GLU A 530 28.23 -42.93 -35.28
C GLU A 530 27.04 -41.99 -35.61
N ASN A 531 27.43 -40.79 -36.07
CA ASN A 531 26.93 -39.96 -37.17
C ASN A 531 25.56 -40.28 -37.83
N GLU A 532 24.68 -39.27 -37.87
CA GLU A 532 23.91 -38.96 -39.09
C GLU A 532 23.56 -37.45 -39.13
N GLU A 533 23.95 -36.74 -40.20
CA GLU A 533 23.48 -35.38 -40.48
C GLU A 533 22.19 -35.46 -41.32
N MET A 534 21.06 -34.99 -40.80
CA MET A 534 20.00 -34.48 -41.68
C MET A 534 19.18 -33.38 -41.00
N THR A 535 18.80 -32.39 -41.81
CA THR A 535 18.13 -31.15 -41.39
C THR A 535 16.71 -31.37 -40.87
N ASP A 536 16.37 -30.69 -39.78
CA ASP A 536 14.99 -30.26 -39.51
C ASP A 536 15.00 -28.80 -38.99
N ILE A 537 13.96 -28.04 -39.32
CA ILE A 537 13.85 -26.61 -39.00
C ILE A 537 13.03 -26.45 -37.72
N GLN A 538 13.71 -26.42 -36.58
CA GLN A 538 13.07 -26.04 -35.32
C GLN A 538 12.73 -24.54 -35.34
N GLN A 539 11.49 -24.23 -35.73
CA GLN A 539 10.88 -22.96 -35.34
C GLN A 539 10.70 -22.97 -33.81
N GLU A 540 11.22 -21.95 -33.13
CA GLU A 540 10.95 -21.76 -31.70
C GLU A 540 9.43 -21.63 -31.46
N PRO A 541 8.91 -22.22 -30.37
CA PRO A 541 7.46 -22.22 -30.11
C PRO A 541 6.96 -20.81 -29.80
N GLU A 542 6.15 -20.25 -30.71
CA GLU A 542 5.50 -18.94 -30.61
C GLU A 542 4.87 -18.72 -29.21
N ILE A 543 5.48 -17.85 -28.41
CA ILE A 543 5.09 -17.67 -27.00
C ILE A 543 3.77 -16.90 -26.93
N MET A 544 2.68 -17.63 -26.69
CA MET A 544 1.35 -17.05 -26.50
C MET A 544 1.10 -16.67 -25.03
N TYR A 545 0.36 -15.57 -24.83
CA TYR A 545 -0.06 -15.07 -23.52
C TYR A 545 -1.59 -14.94 -23.46
N CYS A 546 -2.17 -15.07 -22.27
CA CYS A 546 -3.61 -14.90 -22.10
C CYS A 546 -4.01 -13.42 -22.21
N HIS A 547 -4.76 -13.08 -23.27
CA HIS A 547 -5.28 -11.75 -23.57
C HIS A 547 -6.08 -11.07 -22.44
N LYS A 548 -6.50 -11.81 -21.39
CA LYS A 548 -7.29 -11.29 -20.27
C LYS A 548 -6.49 -11.15 -18.95
N CYS A 549 -5.35 -11.82 -18.80
CA CYS A 549 -4.61 -11.83 -17.53
C CYS A 549 -3.09 -11.98 -17.63
N GLY A 550 -2.51 -11.83 -18.83
CA GLY A 550 -1.07 -11.87 -19.06
C GLY A 550 -0.39 -13.24 -18.88
N ASN A 551 -1.06 -14.25 -18.33
CA ASN A 551 -0.44 -15.54 -18.04
C ASN A 551 0.09 -16.22 -19.32
N LYS A 552 1.37 -16.61 -19.33
CA LYS A 552 1.98 -17.42 -20.40
C LYS A 552 1.17 -18.70 -20.64
N LEU A 553 0.95 -19.06 -21.89
CA LEU A 553 0.18 -20.24 -22.29
C LEU A 553 1.11 -21.33 -22.81
N LEU A 554 0.81 -22.59 -22.51
CA LEU A 554 1.48 -23.72 -23.15
C LEU A 554 0.98 -23.86 -24.60
N PRO A 555 1.82 -24.25 -25.57
CA PRO A 555 1.39 -24.51 -26.93
C PRO A 555 0.19 -25.47 -26.97
N GLY A 556 -0.86 -25.12 -27.72
CA GLY A 556 -2.11 -25.89 -27.80
C GLY A 556 -3.10 -25.70 -26.65
N SER A 557 -2.85 -24.80 -25.68
CA SER A 557 -3.81 -24.50 -24.60
C SER A 557 -5.15 -23.98 -25.13
N LEU A 558 -6.25 -24.71 -24.91
CA LEU A 558 -7.61 -24.27 -25.26
C LEU A 558 -8.20 -23.26 -24.27
N PHE A 559 -7.73 -23.25 -23.03
CA PHE A 559 -8.16 -22.36 -21.96
C PHE A 559 -6.95 -21.93 -21.12
N CYS A 560 -6.99 -20.71 -20.55
CA CYS A 560 -5.95 -20.23 -19.66
C CYS A 560 -6.01 -20.93 -18.29
N PRO A 561 -4.92 -21.55 -17.79
CA PRO A 561 -4.93 -22.27 -16.53
C PRO A 561 -5.12 -21.35 -15.30
N LYS A 562 -4.76 -20.06 -15.38
CA LYS A 562 -4.87 -19.09 -14.27
C LYS A 562 -6.26 -18.44 -14.14
N CYS A 563 -7.05 -18.36 -15.22
CA CYS A 563 -8.31 -17.60 -15.21
C CYS A 563 -9.49 -18.24 -15.99
N GLY A 564 -9.33 -19.48 -16.48
CA GLY A 564 -10.37 -20.23 -17.20
C GLY A 564 -10.83 -19.63 -18.54
N THR A 565 -10.22 -18.53 -18.99
CA THR A 565 -10.66 -17.84 -20.22
C THR A 565 -10.20 -18.61 -21.46
N GLN A 566 -11.13 -18.83 -22.40
CA GLN A 566 -10.86 -19.58 -23.62
C GLN A 566 -9.82 -18.87 -24.50
N VAL A 567 -8.91 -19.64 -25.08
CA VAL A 567 -7.89 -19.15 -26.01
C VAL A 567 -8.47 -19.20 -27.44
N PRO A 568 -8.40 -18.11 -28.22
CA PRO A 568 -8.83 -18.14 -29.62
C PRO A 568 -7.98 -19.11 -30.45
N SER A 569 -8.62 -20.05 -31.14
CA SER A 569 -7.98 -20.92 -32.13
C SER A 569 -7.62 -20.12 -33.39
N LYS A 570 -6.38 -20.23 -33.91
CA LYS A 570 -5.95 -19.53 -35.15
C LYS A 570 -6.78 -19.89 -36.40
N ASP A 571 -7.47 -21.03 -36.41
CA ASP A 571 -8.35 -21.45 -37.51
C ASP A 571 -9.76 -20.82 -37.44
N ARG A 572 -9.91 -19.53 -37.81
CA ARG A 572 -11.23 -18.98 -38.22
C ARG A 572 -11.23 -17.66 -39.04
N GLU A 573 -10.53 -17.66 -40.17
CA GLU A 573 -10.93 -16.90 -41.37
C GLU A 573 -11.10 -17.85 -42.56
#